data_AF-A0A0K8WM64-F1
#
_entry.id   AF-A0A0K8WM64-F1
#
_cell.length_a   1.000
_cell.length_b   1.000
_cell.length_c   1.000
_cell.angle_alpha   90.00
_cell.angle_beta   90.00
_cell.angle_gamma   90.00
#
_symmetry.space_group_name_H-M   'P 1'
#
loop_
_entity.id
_entity.type
_entity.pdbx_description
1 polymer ?
#
loop_
_entity_poly.entity_id
_entity_poly.type
_entity_poly.pdbx_seq_one_letter_code
_entity_poly.pdbx_strand_id
1 'polypeptide(L)'
;MTSETDIHVRIHYQKEEETLRQLLKLEELFREHLTLTKREMLLQKESVNRLWVLSQRYVILISTTGCCKHPEVYSGPTEDILLREYSDKLNLLRTSNCRISDSLRKLRQQCIIFNSLHSHLDLTMETPFMIGDTFHKPISYFVELVDDLFKYLHALSVKLKYLSHQLDPVDLLVLEELKAALEPSEDFDEYLLVGLSYCKCLRPKQVCQ
;
A
#
# COMPACT_ATOMS: atom_id res chain seq x y z
N MET A 1 32.90 -28.08 -26.92
CA MET A 1 32.94 -26.95 -25.95
C MET A 1 32.04 -25.79 -26.34
N THR A 2 31.71 -25.57 -27.63
CA THR A 2 30.80 -24.50 -28.06
C THR A 2 29.32 -24.76 -27.76
N SER A 3 28.87 -26.01 -27.64
CA SER A 3 27.44 -26.33 -27.44
C SER A 3 26.92 -26.11 -26.01
N GLU A 4 27.74 -26.31 -24.98
CA GLU A 4 27.30 -26.18 -23.58
C GLU A 4 27.17 -24.71 -23.16
N THR A 5 28.11 -23.86 -23.58
CA THR A 5 28.06 -22.41 -23.38
C THR A 5 26.81 -21.80 -24.02
N ASP A 6 26.45 -22.27 -25.21
CA ASP A 6 25.30 -21.78 -25.97
C ASP A 6 23.96 -22.19 -25.32
N ILE A 7 23.91 -23.40 -24.74
CA ILE A 7 22.77 -23.87 -23.94
C ILE A 7 22.62 -23.03 -22.66
N HIS A 8 23.72 -22.76 -21.96
CA HIS A 8 23.71 -21.95 -20.73
C HIS A 8 23.17 -20.53 -21.00
N VAL A 9 23.68 -19.87 -22.04
CA VAL A 9 23.24 -18.52 -22.44
C VAL A 9 21.76 -18.50 -22.80
N ARG A 10 21.29 -19.50 -23.55
CA ARG A 10 19.87 -19.60 -23.92
C ARG A 10 18.96 -19.82 -22.71
N ILE A 11 19.37 -20.65 -21.74
CA ILE A 11 18.64 -20.84 -20.48
C ILE A 11 18.59 -19.55 -19.68
N HIS A 12 19.69 -18.80 -19.62
CA HIS A 12 19.73 -17.53 -18.91
C HIS A 12 18.73 -16.52 -19.50
N TYR A 13 18.68 -16.36 -20.82
CA TYR A 13 17.71 -15.47 -21.46
C TYR A 13 16.25 -15.85 -21.19
N GLN A 14 15.95 -17.14 -21.05
CA GLN A 14 14.60 -17.58 -20.67
C GLN A 14 14.24 -17.13 -19.25
N LYS A 15 15.20 -17.20 -18.31
CA LYS A 15 15.01 -16.72 -16.93
C LYS A 15 14.85 -15.20 -16.87
N GLU A 16 15.62 -14.46 -17.66
CA GLU A 16 15.46 -13.01 -17.78
C GLU A 16 14.07 -12.65 -18.31
N GLU A 17 13.60 -13.34 -19.35
CA GLU A 17 12.27 -13.10 -19.91
C GLU A 17 11.15 -13.39 -18.89
N GLU A 18 11.28 -14.48 -18.12
CA GLU A 18 10.33 -14.80 -17.04
C GLU A 18 10.34 -13.74 -15.94
N THR A 19 11.53 -13.30 -15.52
CA THR A 19 11.70 -12.24 -14.51
C THR A 19 11.08 -10.92 -14.99
N LEU A 20 11.31 -10.56 -16.25
CA LEU A 20 10.72 -9.37 -16.88
C LEU A 20 9.19 -9.44 -16.92
N ARG A 21 8.61 -10.60 -17.32
CA ARG A 21 7.15 -10.77 -17.33
C ARG A 21 6.56 -10.59 -15.93
N GLN A 22 7.23 -11.10 -14.89
CA GLN A 22 6.80 -10.91 -13.52
C GLN A 22 6.93 -9.45 -13.05
N LEU A 23 7.97 -8.73 -13.46
CA LEU A 23 8.13 -7.31 -13.16
C LEU A 23 7.01 -6.46 -13.77
N LEU A 24 6.67 -6.70 -15.04
CA LEU A 24 5.55 -6.02 -15.71
C LEU A 24 4.21 -6.28 -15.01
N LYS A 25 4.01 -7.51 -14.51
CA LYS A 25 2.83 -7.86 -13.70
C LYS A 25 2.84 -7.12 -12.36
N LEU A 26 3.99 -6.99 -11.71
CA LEU A 26 4.12 -6.21 -10.47
C LEU A 26 3.77 -4.75 -10.70
N GLU A 27 4.23 -4.14 -11.79
CA GLU A 27 3.88 -2.77 -12.15
C GLU A 27 2.36 -2.54 -12.16
N GLU A 28 1.62 -3.42 -12.84
CA GLU A 28 0.15 -3.38 -12.88
C GLU A 28 -0.46 -3.51 -11.48
N LEU A 29 0.01 -4.48 -10.69
CA LEU A 29 -0.53 -4.74 -9.35
C LEU A 29 -0.23 -3.61 -8.34
N PHE A 30 0.95 -2.97 -8.43
CA PHE A 30 1.26 -1.80 -7.61
C PHE A 30 0.31 -0.64 -7.94
N ARG A 31 0.01 -0.41 -9.22
CA ARG A 31 -0.94 0.63 -9.67
C ARG A 31 -2.38 0.34 -9.22
N GLU A 32 -2.81 -0.91 -9.34
CA GLU A 32 -4.12 -1.35 -8.82
C GLU A 32 -4.22 -1.15 -7.31
N HIS A 33 -3.18 -1.55 -6.57
CA HIS A 33 -3.13 -1.39 -5.13
C HIS A 33 -3.15 0.09 -4.72
N LEU A 34 -2.39 0.95 -5.40
CA LEU A 34 -2.41 2.39 -5.15
C LEU A 34 -3.80 2.99 -5.40
N THR A 35 -4.45 2.60 -6.49
CA THR A 35 -5.80 3.07 -6.84
C THR A 35 -6.82 2.67 -5.77
N LEU A 36 -6.77 1.41 -5.31
CA LEU A 36 -7.59 0.94 -4.20
C LEU A 36 -7.32 1.74 -2.92
N THR A 37 -6.04 1.92 -2.58
CA THR A 37 -5.61 2.61 -1.36
C THR A 37 -6.10 4.05 -1.35
N LYS A 38 -5.94 4.79 -2.45
CA LYS A 38 -6.47 6.16 -2.59
C LYS A 38 -7.98 6.22 -2.40
N ARG A 39 -8.73 5.31 -3.04
CA ARG A 39 -10.18 5.24 -2.89
C ARG A 39 -10.59 4.98 -1.44
N GLU A 40 -9.94 4.01 -0.80
CA GLU A 40 -10.22 3.64 0.59
C GLU A 40 -9.83 4.78 1.55
N MET A 41 -8.69 5.45 1.35
CA MET A 41 -8.29 6.62 2.15
C MET A 41 -9.27 7.80 2.03
N LEU A 42 -9.86 8.03 0.86
CA LEU A 42 -10.92 9.03 0.70
C LEU A 42 -12.16 8.70 1.55
N LEU A 43 -12.59 7.44 1.55
CA LEU A 43 -13.69 6.96 2.43
C LEU A 43 -13.33 7.08 3.91
N GLN A 44 -12.08 6.81 4.26
CA GLN A 44 -11.58 7.00 5.63
C GLN A 44 -11.60 8.48 6.02
N LYS A 45 -11.24 9.40 5.13
CA LYS A 45 -11.26 10.85 5.39
C LYS A 45 -12.67 11.34 5.72
N GLU A 46 -13.68 10.89 4.98
CA GLU A 46 -15.09 11.19 5.29
C GLU A 46 -15.49 10.63 6.66
N SER A 47 -15.08 9.40 6.97
CA SER A 47 -15.39 8.75 8.24
C SER A 47 -14.72 9.43 9.43
N VAL A 48 -13.46 9.84 9.30
CA VAL A 48 -12.70 10.58 10.31
C VAL A 48 -13.31 11.95 10.57
N ASN A 49 -13.71 12.68 9.54
CA ASN A 49 -14.42 13.95 9.71
C ASN A 49 -15.74 13.77 10.48
N ARG A 50 -16.45 12.64 10.27
CA ARG A 50 -17.66 12.35 11.04
C ARG A 50 -17.35 11.96 12.49
N LEU A 51 -16.34 11.13 12.71
CA LEU A 51 -15.87 10.75 14.04
C LEU A 51 -15.46 11.99 14.86
N TRP A 52 -14.77 12.94 14.24
CA TRP A 52 -14.43 14.23 14.86
C TRP A 52 -15.64 14.94 15.45
N VAL A 53 -16.71 15.10 14.66
CA VAL A 53 -17.95 15.74 15.11
C VAL A 53 -18.62 14.94 16.22
N LEU A 54 -18.61 13.61 16.13
CA LEU A 54 -19.17 12.73 17.15
C LEU A 54 -18.40 12.82 18.47
N SER A 55 -17.07 12.80 18.43
CA SER A 55 -16.20 12.99 19.59
C SER A 55 -16.44 14.34 20.27
N GLN A 56 -16.49 15.43 19.50
CA GLN A 56 -16.80 16.76 20.04
C GLN A 56 -18.15 16.80 20.75
N ARG A 57 -19.19 16.20 20.13
CA ARG A 57 -20.53 16.10 20.73
C ARG A 57 -20.52 15.26 22.00
N TYR A 58 -19.80 14.14 22.00
CA TYR A 58 -19.66 13.26 23.14
C TYR A 58 -18.99 13.98 24.32
N VAL A 59 -17.86 14.67 24.08
CA VAL A 59 -17.15 15.47 25.09
C VAL A 59 -18.05 16.56 25.68
N ILE A 60 -18.85 17.25 24.85
CA ILE A 60 -19.83 18.25 25.34
C ILE A 60 -20.91 17.58 26.20
N LEU A 61 -21.45 16.45 25.76
CA LEU A 61 -22.50 15.74 26.49
C LEU A 61 -22.03 15.32 27.90
N ILE A 62 -20.85 14.69 28.00
CA ILE A 62 -20.32 14.21 29.28
C ILE A 62 -19.78 15.32 30.18
N SER A 63 -19.47 16.50 29.63
CA SER A 63 -19.06 17.67 30.42
C SER A 63 -20.25 18.49 30.95
N THR A 64 -21.44 18.33 30.36
CA THR A 64 -22.66 19.08 30.72
C THR A 64 -23.62 18.32 31.63
N THR A 65 -23.40 17.02 31.84
CA THR A 65 -24.21 16.16 32.72
C THR A 65 -24.26 16.62 34.18
N GLY A 66 -23.35 17.48 34.64
CA GLY A 66 -23.41 18.09 35.99
C GLY A 66 -24.36 19.29 36.16
N CYS A 67 -24.89 19.87 35.06
CA CYS A 67 -25.62 21.14 35.10
C CYS A 67 -27.16 21.01 35.03
N CYS A 68 -27.70 19.79 34.90
CA CYS A 68 -29.13 19.56 34.69
C CYS A 68 -29.81 18.93 35.92
N LYS A 69 -31.08 19.30 36.19
CA LYS A 69 -31.86 18.76 37.32
C LYS A 69 -32.13 17.25 37.24
N HIS A 70 -32.06 16.64 36.06
CA HIS A 70 -32.24 15.20 35.82
C HIS A 70 -31.36 14.73 34.64
N PRO A 71 -30.04 14.62 34.82
CA PRO A 71 -29.11 14.35 33.72
C PRO A 71 -29.38 13.00 33.05
N GLU A 72 -29.57 11.96 33.87
CA GLU A 72 -29.63 10.55 33.44
C GLU A 72 -30.82 10.22 32.52
N VAL A 73 -31.93 10.96 32.63
CA VAL A 73 -33.16 10.71 31.84
C VAL A 73 -33.03 11.24 30.40
N TYR A 74 -32.25 12.30 30.18
CA TYR A 74 -32.11 12.96 28.88
C TYR A 74 -30.75 12.66 28.19
N SER A 75 -29.70 12.41 28.97
CA SER A 75 -28.35 12.16 28.44
C SER A 75 -28.18 10.72 27.96
N GLY A 76 -28.73 9.72 28.65
CA GLY A 76 -28.52 8.29 28.35
C GLY A 76 -28.89 7.91 26.91
N PRO A 77 -30.13 8.15 26.44
CA PRO A 77 -30.52 7.84 25.07
C PRO A 77 -29.70 8.59 24.01
N THR A 78 -29.26 9.80 24.32
CA THR A 78 -28.44 10.62 23.41
C THR A 78 -27.01 10.08 23.33
N GLU A 79 -26.45 9.66 24.47
CA GLU A 79 -25.14 9.03 24.58
C GLU A 79 -25.09 7.73 23.76
N ASP A 80 -26.08 6.85 23.93
CA ASP A 80 -26.19 5.59 23.20
C ASP A 80 -26.23 5.79 21.68
N ILE A 81 -26.96 6.81 21.20
CA ILE A 81 -27.02 7.14 19.78
C ILE A 81 -25.65 7.59 19.26
N LEU A 82 -24.96 8.46 20.00
CA LEU A 82 -23.62 8.94 19.62
C LEU A 82 -22.60 7.80 19.59
N LEU A 83 -22.57 6.96 20.63
CA LEU A 83 -21.65 5.83 20.72
C LEU A 83 -21.92 4.77 19.66
N ARG A 84 -23.20 4.51 19.35
CA ARG A 84 -23.58 3.61 18.25
C ARG A 84 -23.07 4.15 16.91
N GLU A 85 -23.35 5.43 16.62
CA GLU A 85 -22.90 6.03 15.36
C GLU A 85 -21.37 6.06 15.26
N TYR A 86 -20.68 6.33 16.38
CA TYR A 86 -19.22 6.29 16.47
C TYR A 86 -18.69 4.89 16.15
N SER A 87 -19.27 3.86 16.76
CA SER A 87 -18.93 2.45 16.52
C SER A 87 -19.13 2.05 15.05
N ASP A 88 -20.22 2.51 14.42
CA ASP A 88 -20.48 2.26 13.00
C ASP A 88 -19.38 2.87 12.11
N LYS A 89 -18.97 4.12 12.38
CA LYS A 89 -17.89 4.77 11.63
C LYS A 89 -16.53 4.11 11.88
N LEU A 90 -16.27 3.67 13.10
CA LEU A 90 -15.06 2.92 13.44
C LEU A 90 -14.99 1.57 12.70
N ASN A 91 -16.12 0.88 12.57
CA ASN A 91 -16.22 -0.37 11.81
C ASN A 91 -15.99 -0.16 10.31
N LEU A 92 -16.43 0.97 9.74
CA LEU A 92 -16.10 1.35 8.36
C LEU A 92 -14.60 1.53 8.16
N LEU A 93 -13.91 2.25 9.08
CA LEU A 93 -12.45 2.40 9.04
C LEU A 93 -11.73 1.07 9.10
N ARG A 94 -12.13 0.18 10.03
CA ARG A 94 -11.54 -1.15 10.18
C ARG A 94 -11.75 -2.01 8.93
N THR A 95 -12.94 -1.96 8.35
CA THR A 95 -13.26 -2.69 7.10
C THR A 95 -12.42 -2.17 5.94
N SER A 96 -12.25 -0.86 5.84
CA SER A 96 -11.38 -0.22 4.85
C SER A 96 -9.93 -0.68 5.00
N ASN A 97 -9.40 -0.67 6.22
CA ASN A 97 -8.05 -1.16 6.55
C ASN A 97 -7.86 -2.65 6.20
N CYS A 98 -8.89 -3.48 6.41
CA CYS A 98 -8.85 -4.89 6.00
C CYS A 98 -8.71 -5.05 4.48
N ARG A 99 -9.45 -4.26 3.68
CA ARG A 99 -9.36 -4.30 2.21
C ARG A 99 -7.98 -3.91 1.70
N ILE A 100 -7.40 -2.84 2.25
CA ILE A 100 -6.02 -2.43 1.92
C ILE A 100 -5.04 -3.56 2.28
N SER A 101 -5.16 -4.10 3.49
CA SER A 101 -4.29 -5.18 3.98
C SER A 101 -4.39 -6.46 3.12
N ASP A 102 -5.60 -6.84 2.70
CA ASP A 102 -5.82 -8.01 1.87
C ASP A 102 -5.23 -7.84 0.46
N SER A 103 -5.35 -6.65 -0.12
CA SER A 103 -4.70 -6.31 -1.38
C SER A 103 -3.18 -6.36 -1.26
N LEU A 104 -2.63 -5.76 -0.21
CA LEU A 104 -1.18 -5.76 0.05
C LEU A 104 -0.63 -7.18 0.27
N ARG A 105 -1.39 -8.06 0.93
CA ARG A 105 -1.01 -9.48 1.11
C ARG A 105 -0.85 -10.19 -0.24
N LYS A 106 -1.73 -9.92 -1.20
CA LYS A 106 -1.63 -10.48 -2.57
C LYS A 106 -0.42 -9.92 -3.31
N LEU A 107 -0.18 -8.61 -3.19
CA LEU A 107 0.99 -7.96 -3.78
C LEU A 107 2.31 -8.54 -3.23
N ARG A 108 2.38 -8.79 -1.91
CA ARG A 108 3.52 -9.42 -1.25
C ARG A 108 3.88 -10.76 -1.87
N GLN A 109 2.89 -11.60 -2.17
CA GLN A 109 3.12 -12.91 -2.80
C GLN A 109 3.80 -12.75 -4.16
N GLN A 110 3.41 -11.75 -4.94
CA GLN A 110 3.99 -11.47 -6.25
C GLN A 110 5.41 -10.89 -6.15
N CYS A 111 5.70 -10.10 -5.11
CA CYS A 111 7.05 -9.62 -4.82
C CYS A 111 7.99 -10.77 -4.44
N ILE A 112 7.51 -11.74 -3.64
CA ILE A 112 8.27 -12.95 -3.30
C ILE A 112 8.61 -13.77 -4.55
N ILE A 113 7.64 -13.95 -5.46
CA ILE A 113 7.86 -14.64 -6.74
C ILE A 113 8.93 -13.92 -7.56
N PHE A 114 8.83 -12.60 -7.68
CA PHE A 114 9.80 -11.79 -8.40
C PHE A 114 11.22 -11.91 -7.83
N ASN A 115 11.37 -11.78 -6.50
CA ASN A 115 12.67 -11.92 -5.84
C ASN A 115 13.25 -13.33 -6.02
N SER A 116 12.41 -14.36 -6.01
CA SER A 116 12.81 -15.73 -6.31
C SER A 116 13.32 -15.85 -7.74
N LEU A 117 12.60 -15.35 -8.74
CA LEU A 117 13.04 -15.36 -10.14
C LEU A 117 14.38 -14.63 -10.33
N HIS A 118 14.50 -13.43 -9.77
CA HIS A 118 15.74 -12.65 -9.80
C HIS A 118 16.92 -13.42 -9.17
N SER A 119 16.71 -14.15 -8.07
CA SER A 119 17.77 -14.93 -7.42
C SER A 119 18.33 -16.08 -8.26
N HIS A 120 17.62 -16.50 -9.30
CA HIS A 120 18.06 -17.55 -10.22
C HIS A 120 18.82 -17.02 -11.45
N LEU A 121 18.92 -15.70 -11.60
CA LEU A 121 19.71 -15.05 -12.64
C LEU A 121 21.20 -15.17 -12.34
N ASP A 122 21.99 -15.36 -13.39
CA ASP A 122 23.44 -15.25 -13.32
C ASP A 122 23.84 -13.77 -13.39
N LEU A 123 24.20 -13.20 -12.24
CA LEU A 123 24.57 -11.78 -12.12
C LEU A 123 25.90 -11.44 -12.81
N THR A 124 26.65 -12.44 -13.28
CA THR A 124 27.92 -12.23 -14.00
C THR A 124 27.71 -11.98 -15.50
N MET A 125 26.50 -12.22 -16.02
CA MET A 125 26.18 -11.97 -17.43
C MET A 125 25.86 -10.48 -17.67
N GLU A 126 26.64 -9.83 -18.52
CA GLU A 126 26.48 -8.41 -18.87
C GLU A 126 25.45 -8.20 -19.99
N THR A 127 24.22 -8.70 -19.79
CA THR A 127 23.13 -8.46 -20.74
C THR A 127 22.51 -7.06 -20.53
N PRO A 128 21.82 -6.48 -21.53
CA PRO A 128 21.09 -5.23 -21.35
C PRO A 128 20.05 -5.27 -20.22
N PHE A 129 19.51 -6.46 -19.90
CA PHE A 129 18.59 -6.64 -18.78
C PHE A 129 19.31 -6.48 -17.43
N MET A 130 20.53 -7.02 -17.33
CA MET A 130 21.33 -6.99 -16.11
C MET A 130 21.96 -5.62 -15.83
N ILE A 131 22.63 -5.04 -16.83
CA ILE A 131 23.41 -3.79 -16.67
C ILE A 131 22.66 -2.54 -17.11
N GLY A 132 21.49 -2.69 -17.76
CA GLY A 132 20.77 -1.59 -18.39
C GLY A 132 21.36 -1.19 -19.74
N ASP A 133 20.78 -0.15 -20.33
CA ASP A 133 21.29 0.48 -21.56
C ASP A 133 20.97 1.99 -21.57
N THR A 134 21.21 2.67 -22.70
CA THR A 134 20.96 4.10 -22.87
C THR A 134 19.52 4.53 -22.53
N PHE A 135 18.56 3.63 -22.65
CA PHE A 135 17.13 3.89 -22.49
C PHE A 135 16.52 3.21 -21.25
N HIS A 136 17.25 2.30 -20.61
CA HIS A 136 16.69 1.44 -19.59
C HIS A 136 17.58 1.27 -18.36
N LYS A 137 16.94 1.22 -17.20
CA LYS A 137 17.61 0.96 -15.93
C LYS A 137 17.96 -0.53 -15.80
N PRO A 138 19.05 -0.88 -15.10
CA PRO A 138 19.39 -2.27 -14.79
C PRO A 138 18.31 -2.94 -13.94
N ILE A 139 18.19 -4.26 -13.99
CA ILE A 139 17.22 -5.00 -13.17
C ILE A 139 17.38 -4.74 -11.67
N SER A 140 18.60 -4.50 -11.18
CA SER A 140 18.88 -4.18 -9.78
C SER A 140 18.11 -2.94 -9.28
N TYR A 141 17.97 -1.92 -10.13
CA TYR A 141 17.17 -0.73 -9.82
C TYR A 141 15.71 -1.09 -9.52
N PHE A 142 15.13 -2.00 -10.31
CA PHE A 142 13.74 -2.40 -10.13
C PHE A 142 13.56 -3.32 -8.91
N VAL A 143 14.57 -4.13 -8.57
CA VAL A 143 14.55 -4.93 -7.33
C VAL A 143 14.49 -4.04 -6.11
N GLU A 144 15.34 -3.02 -6.04
CA GLU A 144 15.34 -2.04 -4.95
C GLU A 144 14.02 -1.27 -4.91
N LEU A 145 13.56 -0.78 -6.06
CA LEU A 145 12.31 -0.02 -6.16
C LEU A 145 11.09 -0.84 -5.71
N VAL A 146 10.97 -2.11 -6.14
CA VAL A 146 9.86 -2.98 -5.72
C VAL A 146 9.84 -3.17 -4.21
N ASP A 147 11.01 -3.34 -3.59
CA ASP A 147 11.13 -3.50 -2.14
C ASP A 147 10.75 -2.22 -1.39
N ASP A 148 11.24 -1.06 -1.84
CA ASP A 148 10.92 0.24 -1.24
C ASP A 148 9.44 0.60 -1.37
N LEU A 149 8.84 0.39 -2.54
CA LEU A 149 7.41 0.60 -2.75
C LEU A 149 6.58 -0.30 -1.82
N PHE A 150 6.96 -1.57 -1.69
CA PHE A 150 6.25 -2.50 -0.79
C PHE A 150 6.38 -2.07 0.67
N LYS A 151 7.59 -1.70 1.12
CA LYS A 151 7.84 -1.22 2.49
C LYS A 151 7.01 0.01 2.83
N TYR A 152 6.94 0.99 1.91
CA TYR A 152 6.13 2.18 2.09
C TYR A 152 4.65 1.84 2.28
N LEU A 153 4.07 1.06 1.37
CA LEU A 153 2.66 0.67 1.43
C LEU A 153 2.35 -0.15 2.68
N HIS A 154 3.27 -1.01 3.09
CA HIS A 154 3.15 -1.78 4.33
C HIS A 154 3.19 -0.88 5.57
N ALA A 155 4.12 0.06 5.64
CA ALA A 155 4.20 1.01 6.74
C ALA A 155 2.92 1.85 6.85
N LEU A 156 2.39 2.34 5.72
CA LEU A 156 1.11 3.05 5.67
C LEU A 156 -0.04 2.17 6.20
N SER A 157 -0.17 0.94 5.69
CA SER A 157 -1.22 0.00 6.11
C SER A 157 -1.17 -0.29 7.62
N VAL A 158 0.03 -0.50 8.18
CA VAL A 158 0.23 -0.71 9.61
C VAL A 158 -0.15 0.54 10.41
N LYS A 159 0.27 1.74 9.96
CA LYS A 159 -0.05 3.01 10.61
C LYS A 159 -1.56 3.25 10.67
N LEU A 160 -2.27 3.11 9.54
CA LEU A 160 -3.72 3.28 9.47
C LEU A 160 -4.45 2.29 10.38
N LYS A 161 -4.00 1.02 10.37
CA LYS A 161 -4.56 0.00 11.26
C LYS A 161 -4.34 0.36 12.72
N TYR A 162 -3.12 0.70 13.11
CA TYR A 162 -2.77 1.05 14.49
C TYR A 162 -3.61 2.22 15.01
N LEU A 163 -3.63 3.34 14.28
CA LEU A 163 -4.39 4.53 14.66
C LEU A 163 -5.88 4.22 14.80
N SER A 164 -6.46 3.42 13.90
CA SER A 164 -7.87 3.01 14.00
C SER A 164 -8.19 2.16 15.25
N HIS A 165 -7.21 1.50 15.87
CA HIS A 165 -7.44 0.76 17.13
C HIS A 165 -7.36 1.66 18.37
N GLN A 166 -6.73 2.84 18.25
CA GLN A 166 -6.56 3.80 19.34
C GLN A 166 -7.67 4.84 19.41
N LEU A 167 -8.56 4.87 18.42
CA LEU A 167 -9.66 5.83 18.38
C LEU A 167 -10.62 5.66 19.56
N ASP A 168 -10.75 6.72 20.34
CA ASP A 168 -11.66 6.83 21.47
C ASP A 168 -12.51 8.11 21.34
N PRO A 169 -13.83 8.07 21.63
CA PRO A 169 -14.70 9.24 21.58
C PRO A 169 -14.21 10.47 22.39
N VAL A 170 -13.39 10.29 23.43
CA VAL A 170 -12.83 11.41 24.21
C VAL A 170 -11.45 11.87 23.75
N ASP A 171 -10.77 11.10 22.88
CA ASP A 171 -9.42 11.40 22.43
C ASP A 171 -9.41 11.95 21.00
N LEU A 172 -9.29 13.28 20.90
CA LEU A 172 -9.20 13.99 19.62
C LEU A 172 -7.80 13.92 18.99
N LEU A 173 -6.74 13.63 19.77
CA LEU A 173 -5.36 13.67 19.26
C LEU A 173 -5.13 12.56 18.23
N VAL A 174 -5.61 11.34 18.52
CA VAL A 174 -5.51 10.21 17.59
C VAL A 174 -6.27 10.48 16.28
N LEU A 175 -7.38 11.21 16.35
CA LEU A 175 -8.13 11.63 15.15
C LEU A 175 -7.34 12.62 14.29
N GLU A 176 -6.61 13.55 14.89
CA GLU A 176 -5.72 14.47 14.16
C GLU A 176 -4.58 13.72 13.49
N GLU A 177 -3.94 12.79 14.20
CA GLU A 177 -2.87 11.95 13.65
C GLU A 177 -3.37 11.09 12.48
N LEU A 178 -4.56 10.50 12.61
CA LEU A 178 -5.17 9.72 11.54
C LEU A 178 -5.53 10.60 10.35
N LYS A 179 -6.04 11.81 10.57
CA LYS A 179 -6.31 12.77 9.49
C LYS A 179 -5.03 13.14 8.74
N ALA A 180 -3.93 13.39 9.45
CA ALA A 180 -2.64 13.66 8.84
C ALA A 180 -2.10 12.46 8.05
N ALA A 181 -2.29 11.24 8.56
CA ALA A 181 -1.88 10.01 7.87
C ALA A 181 -2.70 9.71 6.59
N LEU A 182 -3.87 10.33 6.43
CA LEU A 182 -4.74 10.20 5.27
C LEU A 182 -4.44 11.20 4.15
N GLU A 183 -3.51 12.13 4.36
CA GLU A 183 -3.07 13.03 3.30
C GLU A 183 -2.11 12.31 2.34
N PRO A 184 -2.31 12.43 1.02
CA PRO A 184 -1.46 11.78 0.03
C PRO A 184 -0.05 12.39 0.00
N SER A 185 0.95 11.57 -0.29
CA SER A 185 2.32 12.01 -0.57
C SER A 185 2.48 12.14 -2.09
N GLU A 186 2.57 13.37 -2.61
CA GLU A 186 2.73 13.63 -4.05
C GLU A 186 3.99 12.98 -4.61
N ASP A 187 5.10 13.05 -3.86
CA ASP A 187 6.38 12.44 -4.27
C ASP A 187 6.26 10.92 -4.50
N PHE A 188 5.48 10.22 -3.67
CA PHE A 188 5.34 8.76 -3.79
C PHE A 188 4.59 8.34 -5.06
N ASP A 189 3.59 9.12 -5.46
CA ASP A 189 2.81 8.85 -6.67
C ASP A 189 3.70 8.93 -7.92
N GLU A 190 4.60 9.90 -7.98
CA GLU A 190 5.54 10.03 -9.10
C GLU A 190 6.51 8.84 -9.16
N TYR A 191 7.07 8.44 -8.01
CA TYR A 191 7.97 7.27 -7.93
C TYR A 191 7.29 5.98 -8.41
N LEU A 192 6.03 5.74 -8.03
CA LEU A 192 5.30 4.53 -8.44
C LEU A 192 4.84 4.60 -9.91
N LEU A 193 4.32 5.75 -10.35
CA LEU A 193 3.74 5.87 -11.69
C LEU A 193 4.80 5.97 -12.78
N VAL A 194 5.89 6.70 -12.52
CA VAL A 194 6.96 6.95 -13.50
C VAL A 194 8.11 5.97 -13.29
N GLY A 195 8.60 5.81 -12.06
CA GLY A 195 9.80 5.01 -11.76
C GLY A 195 9.65 3.51 -12.00
N LEU A 196 8.46 2.95 -11.76
CA LEU A 196 8.21 1.51 -11.93
C LEU A 196 7.94 1.10 -13.39
N SER A 197 7.80 2.06 -14.30
CA SER A 197 7.47 1.76 -15.70
C SER A 197 8.62 1.06 -16.40
N TYR A 198 8.45 -0.23 -16.71
CA TYR A 198 9.45 -1.00 -17.43
C TYR A 198 9.09 -1.15 -18.92
N CYS A 199 10.04 -0.92 -19.84
CA CYS A 199 9.76 -1.06 -21.28
C CYS A 199 9.66 -2.53 -21.70
N LYS A 200 8.59 -2.88 -22.42
CA LYS A 200 8.42 -4.21 -23.06
C LYS A 200 9.43 -4.47 -24.18
N CYS A 201 10.15 -3.44 -24.63
CA CYS A 201 11.14 -3.48 -25.71
C CYS A 201 12.48 -4.15 -25.30
N LEU A 202 12.73 -4.30 -24.00
CA LEU A 202 13.92 -4.94 -23.45
C LEU A 202 13.86 -6.47 -23.38
N ARG A 203 12.90 -7.11 -24.07
CA ARG A 203 12.92 -8.57 -24.15
C ARG A 203 14.28 -9.03 -24.68
N PRO A 204 14.92 -10.02 -24.03
CA PRO A 204 16.22 -10.48 -24.47
C PRO A 204 16.12 -10.92 -25.94
N LYS A 205 16.98 -10.32 -26.79
CA LYS A 205 17.07 -10.75 -28.18
C LYS A 205 17.73 -12.12 -28.19
N GLN A 206 17.11 -13.07 -28.87
CA GLN A 206 17.78 -14.34 -29.14
C GLN A 206 19.10 -14.04 -29.86
N VAL A 207 20.20 -14.54 -29.30
CA VAL A 207 21.48 -14.49 -30.01
C VAL A 207 21.33 -15.33 -31.28
N CYS A 208 21.77 -14.80 -32.41
CA CYS A 208 21.74 -15.54 -33.67
C CYS A 208 22.50 -16.87 -33.52
N GLN A 209 21.85 -17.96 -33.90
CA GLN A 209 22.44 -19.30 -34.04
C GLN A 209 23.43 -19.37 -35.20
#